data_AF-A0AAN7C0J9-F1
#
_entry.id   AF-A0AAN7C0J9-F1
#
_cell.length_a   1.000
_cell.length_b   1.000
_cell.length_c   1.000
_cell.angle_alpha   90.00
_cell.angle_beta   90.00
_cell.angle_gamma   90.00
#
_symmetry.space_group_name_H-M   'P 1'
#
loop_
_entity.id
_entity.type
_entity.pdbx_description
1 polymer ?
#
loop_
_entity_poly.entity_id
_entity_poly.type
_entity_poly.pdbx_seq_one_letter_code
_entity_poly.pdbx_strand_id
1 'polypeptide(L)'
;MSKAIDYETLHEKLPGLRDYSGARTSHDGHGIDEILDVIDQLSAAGIPSCVIGVRALRYYGAGRITDEWDVCVPDHQLEAACELLLRAERNGDTKYEVAKPPFPVPDSLRHTFPCFRLKGYNFWFILVPSSDCFVDPSRADHVERSKNGIPYASLVQFARSLLVQHLWADVSDFIDGMDLDIEWGERNIGFDTLQEESVKFAQLRDERLKSNGCGGGFSPQVMEQIWREMASSEAKERRIEPMKKGRYFTRWRRIKSPEDPRTKDRPV
;
A
#
# COMPACT_ATOMS: atom_id res chain seq x y z
N MET A 1 10.21 26.74 -31.69
CA MET A 1 11.29 25.85 -31.20
C MET A 1 10.90 25.36 -29.82
N SER A 2 10.37 24.14 -29.73
CA SER A 2 10.11 23.50 -28.44
C SER A 2 11.45 23.07 -27.85
N LYS A 3 11.85 23.66 -26.72
CA LYS A 3 13.01 23.15 -25.98
C LYS A 3 12.61 21.78 -25.42
N ALA A 4 13.31 20.74 -25.84
CA ALA A 4 13.20 19.44 -25.21
C ALA A 4 13.43 19.63 -23.70
N ILE A 5 12.48 19.16 -22.91
CA ILE A 5 12.61 19.14 -21.46
C ILE A 5 13.73 18.15 -21.16
N ASP A 6 14.82 18.64 -20.57
CA ASP A 6 15.89 17.81 -20.08
C ASP A 6 15.42 17.12 -18.79
N TYR A 7 14.98 15.87 -18.94
CA TYR A 7 14.45 15.07 -17.84
C TYR A 7 15.54 14.73 -16.81
N GLU A 8 16.82 14.62 -17.21
CA GLU A 8 17.93 14.33 -16.29
C GLU A 8 18.09 15.47 -15.27
N THR A 9 18.11 16.73 -15.71
CA THR A 9 18.16 17.88 -14.77
C THR A 9 16.87 18.08 -13.97
N LEU A 10 15.74 17.53 -14.41
CA LEU A 10 14.48 17.54 -13.63
C LEU A 10 14.51 16.51 -12.50
N HIS A 11 15.01 15.29 -12.73
CA HIS A 11 15.18 14.26 -11.68
C HIS A 11 16.20 14.67 -10.61
N GLU A 12 17.15 15.55 -10.92
CA GLU A 12 18.03 16.19 -9.94
C GLU A 12 17.32 17.26 -9.09
N LYS A 13 16.37 17.99 -9.68
CA LYS A 13 15.67 19.12 -9.04
C LYS A 13 14.41 18.73 -8.27
N LEU A 14 13.83 17.57 -8.57
CA LEU A 14 12.54 17.10 -8.07
C LEU A 14 12.67 15.67 -7.48
N PRO A 15 13.08 15.54 -6.21
CA PRO A 15 13.31 14.24 -5.57
C PRO A 15 12.03 13.41 -5.47
N GLY A 16 12.00 12.21 -6.07
CA GLY A 16 10.85 11.30 -6.04
C GLY A 16 10.09 11.18 -7.36
N LEU A 17 10.47 11.94 -8.40
CA LEU A 17 10.01 11.67 -9.76
C LEU A 17 10.69 10.38 -10.27
N ARG A 18 9.90 9.35 -10.58
CA ARG A 18 10.39 8.08 -11.16
C ARG A 18 10.82 8.31 -12.60
N ASP A 19 12.04 7.92 -12.91
CA ASP A 19 12.51 7.89 -14.29
C ASP A 19 11.99 6.60 -14.92
N TYR A 20 11.09 6.72 -15.90
CA TYR A 20 10.49 5.56 -16.56
C TYR A 20 11.46 4.87 -17.56
N SER A 21 12.74 4.82 -17.19
CA SER A 21 13.81 4.19 -17.94
C SER A 21 13.87 2.69 -17.65
N GLY A 22 14.43 1.93 -18.59
CA GLY A 22 14.54 0.47 -18.48
C GLY A 22 13.38 -0.29 -19.14
N ALA A 23 13.44 -1.62 -19.03
CA ALA A 23 12.46 -2.53 -19.60
C ALA A 23 11.12 -2.48 -18.83
N ARG A 24 10.04 -2.78 -19.56
CA ARG A 24 8.72 -2.96 -18.96
C ARG A 24 8.72 -4.21 -18.09
N THR A 25 8.10 -4.13 -16.92
CA THR A 25 7.97 -5.24 -16.00
C THR A 25 6.89 -6.24 -16.43
N SER A 26 6.90 -7.40 -15.78
CA SER A 26 5.93 -8.47 -16.02
C SER A 26 4.46 -8.03 -15.91
N HIS A 27 3.57 -8.82 -16.51
CA HIS A 27 2.11 -8.63 -16.51
C HIS A 27 1.67 -7.20 -16.88
N ASP A 28 1.94 -6.81 -18.13
CA ASP A 28 1.61 -5.47 -18.64
C ASP A 28 2.22 -4.30 -17.85
N GLY A 29 3.40 -4.49 -17.25
CA GLY A 29 4.05 -3.43 -16.49
C GLY A 29 3.60 -3.35 -15.03
N HIS A 30 2.84 -4.33 -14.54
CA HIS A 30 2.39 -4.34 -13.15
C HIS A 30 3.45 -4.85 -12.18
N GLY A 31 4.48 -5.57 -12.63
CA GLY A 31 5.59 -5.97 -11.78
C GLY A 31 5.31 -7.15 -10.85
N ILE A 32 4.43 -8.08 -11.26
CA ILE A 32 3.97 -9.21 -10.43
C ILE A 32 5.10 -10.21 -10.17
N ASP A 33 5.84 -10.59 -11.21
CA ASP A 33 6.93 -11.56 -11.06
C ASP A 33 8.10 -10.93 -10.30
N GLU A 34 8.36 -9.64 -10.53
CA GLU A 34 9.41 -8.89 -9.85
C GLU A 34 9.13 -8.71 -8.35
N ILE A 35 7.88 -8.43 -7.96
CA ILE A 35 7.53 -8.35 -6.54
C ILE A 35 7.53 -9.73 -5.88
N LEU A 36 7.09 -10.78 -6.57
CA LEU A 36 7.17 -12.15 -6.05
C LEU A 36 8.61 -12.54 -5.76
N ASP A 37 9.54 -12.21 -6.64
CA ASP A 37 10.95 -12.46 -6.43
C ASP A 37 11.51 -11.69 -5.21
N VAL A 38 11.10 -10.44 -4.98
CA VAL A 38 11.44 -9.70 -3.75
C VAL A 38 10.90 -10.43 -2.50
N ILE A 39 9.63 -10.83 -2.53
CA ILE A 39 8.96 -11.52 -1.41
C ILE A 39 9.63 -12.88 -1.15
N ASP A 40 9.98 -13.63 -2.18
CA ASP A 40 10.61 -14.94 -2.07
C ASP A 40 12.03 -14.82 -1.50
N GLN A 41 12.79 -13.79 -1.89
CA GLN A 41 14.10 -13.52 -1.29
C GLN A 41 13.99 -13.20 0.21
N LEU A 42 13.05 -12.32 0.60
CA LEU A 42 12.79 -12.00 2.01
C LEU A 42 12.35 -13.25 2.79
N SER A 43 11.42 -14.02 2.23
CA SER A 43 10.90 -15.25 2.86
C SER A 43 11.99 -16.31 3.02
N ALA A 44 12.88 -16.47 2.04
CA ALA A 44 14.00 -17.41 2.10
C ALA A 44 15.01 -17.05 3.20
N ALA A 45 15.11 -15.77 3.54
CA ALA A 45 15.91 -15.27 4.67
C ALA A 45 15.15 -15.29 6.02
N GLY A 46 13.91 -15.79 6.05
CA GLY A 46 13.08 -15.82 7.26
C GLY A 46 12.51 -14.46 7.66
N ILE A 47 12.44 -13.50 6.72
CA ILE A 47 11.87 -12.17 6.93
C ILE A 47 10.42 -12.20 6.42
N PRO A 48 9.40 -12.28 7.31
CA PRO A 48 8.01 -12.21 6.90
C PRO A 48 7.72 -10.85 6.27
N SER A 49 6.90 -10.85 5.22
CA SER A 49 6.55 -9.63 4.50
C SER A 49 5.16 -9.76 3.88
N CYS A 50 4.50 -8.61 3.68
CA CYS A 50 3.26 -8.54 2.92
C CYS A 50 3.12 -7.21 2.18
N VAL A 51 2.35 -7.19 1.11
CA VAL A 51 2.06 -6.00 0.31
C VAL A 51 0.94 -5.20 0.97
N ILE A 52 1.14 -3.88 1.05
CA ILE A 52 0.20 -2.89 1.58
C ILE A 52 -0.03 -1.75 0.56
N GLY A 53 -0.63 -0.65 1.02
CA GLY A 53 -0.78 0.58 0.24
C GLY A 53 -1.66 0.42 -1.00
N VAL A 54 -1.30 1.12 -2.07
CA VAL A 54 -2.13 1.19 -3.30
C VAL A 54 -2.24 -0.17 -4.01
N ARG A 55 -1.22 -1.02 -3.93
CA ARG A 55 -1.27 -2.38 -4.50
C ARG A 55 -2.22 -3.29 -3.72
N ALA A 56 -2.30 -3.15 -2.40
CA ALA A 56 -3.32 -3.83 -1.61
C ALA A 56 -4.74 -3.31 -1.92
N LEU A 57 -4.94 -2.00 -2.09
CA LEU A 57 -6.23 -1.45 -2.55
C LEU A 57 -6.67 -2.05 -3.90
N ARG A 58 -5.73 -2.16 -4.85
CA ARG A 58 -5.99 -2.82 -6.14
C ARG A 58 -6.39 -4.27 -5.96
N TYR A 59 -5.68 -5.02 -5.12
CA TYR A 59 -6.03 -6.39 -4.75
C TYR A 59 -7.46 -6.52 -4.19
N TYR A 60 -7.88 -5.56 -3.38
CA TYR A 60 -9.26 -5.46 -2.85
C TYR A 60 -10.26 -4.77 -3.78
N GLY A 61 -9.92 -4.55 -5.06
CA GLY A 61 -10.88 -4.16 -6.09
C GLY A 61 -10.93 -2.68 -6.41
N ALA A 62 -10.17 -1.83 -5.72
CA ALA A 62 -10.09 -0.42 -6.04
C ALA A 62 -9.35 -0.16 -7.36
N GLY A 63 -9.83 0.78 -8.16
CA GLY A 63 -9.25 1.13 -9.47
C GLY A 63 -8.09 2.12 -9.40
N ARG A 64 -7.24 2.03 -8.36
CA ARG A 64 -6.11 2.94 -8.18
C ARG A 64 -4.93 2.58 -9.08
N ILE A 65 -4.08 3.57 -9.36
CA ILE A 65 -2.88 3.43 -10.20
C ILE A 65 -1.67 3.80 -9.34
N THR A 66 -0.65 2.95 -9.38
CA THR A 66 0.68 3.18 -8.80
C THR A 66 1.70 2.36 -9.58
N ASP A 67 2.90 2.91 -9.73
CA ASP A 67 4.05 2.21 -10.30
C ASP A 67 4.97 1.65 -9.20
N GLU A 68 4.60 1.86 -7.94
CA GLU A 68 5.39 1.51 -6.77
C GLU A 68 4.71 0.42 -5.95
N TRP A 69 5.52 -0.43 -5.33
CA TRP A 69 5.10 -1.45 -4.39
C TRP A 69 5.50 -1.07 -2.96
N ASP A 70 4.56 -1.12 -2.02
CA ASP A 70 4.85 -0.95 -0.61
C ASP A 70 4.85 -2.32 0.06
N VAL A 71 6.00 -2.72 0.61
CA VAL A 71 6.23 -4.02 1.24
C VAL A 71 6.44 -3.83 2.74
N CYS A 72 5.46 -4.25 3.53
CA CYS A 72 5.55 -4.25 4.98
C CYS A 72 6.54 -5.32 5.47
N VAL A 73 7.46 -4.93 6.36
CA VAL A 73 8.41 -5.82 7.05
C VAL A 73 8.46 -5.50 8.55
N PRO A 74 8.79 -6.45 9.45
CA PRO A 74 8.94 -6.17 10.86
C PRO A 74 10.03 -5.13 11.11
N ASP A 75 9.77 -4.17 12.00
CA ASP A 75 10.69 -3.06 12.30
C ASP A 75 12.11 -3.53 12.63
N HIS A 76 12.22 -4.55 13.48
CA HIS A 76 13.51 -5.11 13.94
C HIS A 76 14.27 -5.89 12.87
N GLN A 77 13.66 -6.14 11.70
CA GLN A 77 14.27 -6.83 10.56
C GLN A 77 14.46 -5.92 9.35
N LEU A 78 14.07 -4.64 9.42
CA LEU A 78 14.17 -3.71 8.30
C LEU A 78 15.62 -3.57 7.80
N GLU A 79 16.58 -3.44 8.71
CA GLU A 79 18.00 -3.33 8.38
C GLU A 79 18.50 -4.61 7.69
N ALA A 80 18.20 -5.78 8.27
CA ALA A 80 18.55 -7.07 7.67
C ALA A 80 17.92 -7.27 6.28
N ALA A 81 16.69 -6.80 6.07
CA ALA A 81 16.02 -6.83 4.77
C ALA A 81 16.75 -5.94 3.75
N CYS A 82 17.20 -4.75 4.15
CA CYS A 82 17.96 -3.86 3.29
C CYS A 82 19.31 -4.46 2.90
N GLU A 83 20.05 -5.01 3.86
CA GLU A 83 21.35 -5.66 3.62
C GLU A 83 21.21 -6.86 2.68
N LEU A 84 20.15 -7.67 2.85
CA LEU A 84 19.85 -8.80 1.98
C LEU A 84 19.65 -8.35 0.53
N LEU A 85 18.83 -7.33 0.29
CA LEU A 85 18.49 -6.84 -1.05
C LEU A 85 19.68 -6.15 -1.75
N LEU A 86 20.61 -5.59 -0.96
CA LEU A 86 21.82 -4.96 -1.48
C LEU A 86 23.01 -5.92 -1.57
N ARG A 87 22.81 -7.20 -1.23
CA ARG A 87 23.86 -8.20 -1.35
C ARG A 87 24.19 -8.46 -2.82
N ALA A 88 25.49 -8.45 -3.13
CA ALA A 88 25.98 -8.81 -4.45
C ALA A 88 25.66 -10.27 -4.79
N GLU A 89 25.24 -10.51 -6.03
CA GLU A 89 25.13 -11.84 -6.61
C GLU A 89 26.52 -12.46 -6.82
N ARG A 90 26.56 -13.73 -7.26
CA ARG A 90 27.82 -14.48 -7.49
C ARG A 90 28.75 -13.82 -8.52
N ASN A 91 28.22 -12.96 -9.38
CA ASN A 91 28.98 -12.20 -10.38
C ASN A 91 29.56 -10.87 -9.85
N GLY A 92 29.29 -10.52 -8.58
CA GLY A 92 29.75 -9.28 -7.96
C GLY A 92 28.82 -8.08 -8.19
N ASP A 93 27.70 -8.22 -8.90
CA ASP A 93 26.72 -7.17 -9.11
C ASP A 93 25.49 -7.34 -8.21
N THR A 94 24.91 -6.24 -7.74
CA THR A 94 23.66 -6.28 -6.96
C THR A 94 22.47 -6.25 -7.90
N LYS A 95 21.44 -7.08 -7.62
CA LYS A 95 20.20 -7.09 -8.40
C LYS A 95 19.43 -5.78 -8.28
N TYR A 96 19.38 -5.24 -7.06
CA TYR A 96 18.70 -3.99 -6.74
C TYR A 96 19.70 -2.87 -6.46
N GLU A 97 19.24 -1.64 -6.64
CA GLU A 97 19.93 -0.43 -6.23
C GLU A 97 19.04 0.41 -5.32
N VAL A 98 19.67 1.22 -4.46
CA VAL A 98 18.96 2.21 -3.66
C VAL A 98 18.41 3.29 -4.59
N ALA A 99 17.10 3.50 -4.54
CA ALA A 99 16.42 4.50 -5.31
C ALA A 99 16.19 5.77 -4.48
N LYS A 100 16.03 6.92 -5.15
CA LYS A 100 15.61 8.15 -4.47
C LYS A 100 14.26 7.92 -3.78
N PRO A 101 14.06 8.38 -2.53
CA PRO A 101 12.78 8.25 -1.87
C PRO A 101 11.68 9.04 -2.62
N PRO A 102 10.40 8.70 -2.41
CA PRO A 102 9.30 9.52 -2.91
C PRO A 102 9.31 10.91 -2.27
N PHE A 103 8.54 11.83 -2.86
CA PHE A 103 8.37 13.16 -2.28
C PHE A 103 7.78 13.08 -0.86
N PRO A 104 8.26 13.91 0.08
CA PRO A 104 7.60 14.09 1.36
C PRO A 104 6.18 14.61 1.14
N VAL A 105 5.20 13.93 1.74
CA VAL A 105 3.82 14.39 1.78
C VAL A 105 3.41 14.58 3.24
N PRO A 106 2.53 15.56 3.56
CA PRO A 106 2.03 15.74 4.91
C PRO A 106 1.49 14.42 5.51
N ASP A 107 1.70 14.24 6.81
CA ASP A 107 1.20 13.11 7.61
C ASP A 107 1.68 11.71 7.16
N SER A 108 2.74 11.66 6.33
CA SER A 108 3.35 10.42 5.85
C SER A 108 4.86 10.40 6.04
N LEU A 109 5.36 9.28 6.56
CA LEU A 109 6.79 8.99 6.67
C LEU A 109 7.32 8.19 5.48
N ARG A 110 6.51 7.95 4.44
CA ARG A 110 6.89 7.09 3.31
C ARG A 110 8.20 7.50 2.61
N HIS A 111 8.55 8.79 2.64
CA HIS A 111 9.77 9.34 2.08
C HIS A 111 11.04 9.07 2.91
N THR A 112 10.90 8.62 4.16
CA THR A 112 12.03 8.28 5.03
C THR A 112 12.41 6.80 4.95
N PHE A 113 11.59 5.99 4.28
CA PHE A 113 11.78 4.55 4.20
C PHE A 113 12.72 4.11 3.08
N PRO A 114 13.42 2.97 3.25
CA PRO A 114 14.27 2.40 2.22
C PRO A 114 13.50 2.16 0.92
N CYS A 115 13.98 2.79 -0.15
CA CYS A 115 13.40 2.73 -1.49
C CYS A 115 14.39 2.04 -2.42
N PHE A 116 13.91 1.10 -3.21
CA PHE A 116 14.73 0.26 -4.09
C PHE A 116 14.20 0.28 -5.52
N ARG A 117 15.11 0.03 -6.45
CA ARG A 117 14.81 -0.19 -7.86
C ARG A 117 15.47 -1.47 -8.35
N LEU A 118 14.77 -2.23 -9.19
CA LEU A 118 15.38 -3.33 -9.95
C LEU A 118 16.19 -2.76 -11.12
N LYS A 119 17.49 -3.08 -11.19
CA LYS A 119 18.37 -2.56 -12.24
C LYS A 119 17.88 -2.96 -13.63
N GLY A 120 17.78 -1.99 -14.52
CA GLY A 120 17.37 -2.20 -15.91
C GLY A 120 15.86 -2.33 -16.13
N TYR A 121 15.03 -2.20 -15.09
CA TYR A 121 13.57 -2.30 -15.18
C TYR A 121 12.87 -1.07 -14.60
N ASN A 122 11.65 -0.83 -15.10
CA ASN A 122 10.72 0.15 -14.57
C ASN A 122 9.97 -0.41 -13.34
N PHE A 123 10.70 -0.72 -12.27
CA PHE A 123 10.18 -1.35 -11.05
C PHE A 123 10.78 -0.72 -9.79
N TRP A 124 9.91 -0.21 -8.91
CA TRP A 124 10.29 0.34 -7.61
C TRP A 124 9.47 -0.29 -6.50
N PHE A 125 10.11 -0.46 -5.36
CA PHE A 125 9.45 -0.88 -4.14
C PHE A 125 10.06 -0.20 -2.92
N ILE A 126 9.25 -0.06 -1.88
CA ILE A 126 9.61 0.59 -0.63
C ILE A 126 9.38 -0.41 0.50
N LEU A 127 10.39 -0.58 1.36
CA LEU A 127 10.23 -1.36 2.59
C LEU A 127 9.62 -0.49 3.67
N VAL A 128 8.40 -0.83 4.08
CA VAL A 128 7.64 -0.08 5.09
C VAL A 128 7.74 -0.80 6.44
N PRO A 129 8.15 -0.13 7.52
CA PRO A 129 8.14 -0.73 8.85
C PRO A 129 6.71 -1.09 9.30
N SER A 130 6.54 -2.27 9.89
CA SER A 130 5.24 -2.75 10.39
C SER A 130 4.55 -1.76 11.34
N SER A 131 5.32 -1.06 12.16
CA SER A 131 4.84 -0.05 13.10
C SER A 131 4.31 1.22 12.43
N ASP A 132 4.57 1.45 11.13
CA ASP A 132 4.05 2.61 10.41
C ASP A 132 2.76 2.31 9.64
N CYS A 133 2.52 1.04 9.31
CA CYS A 133 1.33 0.63 8.58
C CYS A 133 0.31 -0.14 9.43
N PHE A 134 0.57 -0.37 10.73
CA PHE A 134 -0.34 -1.13 11.60
C PHE A 134 -0.64 -2.53 11.06
N VAL A 135 0.37 -3.21 10.54
CA VAL A 135 0.28 -4.59 10.04
C VAL A 135 1.52 -5.32 10.52
N ASP A 136 1.36 -6.42 11.25
CA ASP A 136 2.47 -7.34 11.56
C ASP A 136 2.47 -8.50 10.56
N PRO A 137 3.41 -8.54 9.60
CA PRO A 137 3.45 -9.57 8.57
C PRO A 137 3.87 -10.95 9.11
N SER A 138 4.35 -11.03 10.36
CA SER A 138 4.72 -12.28 11.02
C SER A 138 3.50 -13.07 11.52
N ARG A 139 2.35 -12.40 11.60
CA ARG A 139 1.10 -12.96 12.10
C ARG A 139 0.25 -13.52 10.96
N ALA A 140 -0.12 -14.80 11.07
CA ALA A 140 -0.88 -15.48 10.03
C ALA A 140 -2.28 -14.89 9.80
N ASP A 141 -2.92 -14.32 10.83
CA ASP A 141 -4.22 -13.65 10.73
C ASP A 141 -4.15 -12.26 10.07
N HIS A 142 -2.94 -11.69 9.98
CA HIS A 142 -2.70 -10.39 9.34
C HIS A 142 -2.40 -10.48 7.85
N VAL A 143 -2.18 -11.68 7.30
CA VAL A 143 -1.72 -11.87 5.93
C VAL A 143 -2.60 -12.88 5.21
N GLU A 144 -3.01 -12.57 3.98
CA GLU A 144 -3.62 -13.52 3.06
C GLU A 144 -2.86 -13.54 1.73
N ARG A 145 -2.88 -14.67 1.02
CA ARG A 145 -2.19 -14.79 -0.28
C ARG A 145 -3.16 -14.66 -1.42
N SER A 146 -2.78 -13.89 -2.43
CA SER A 146 -3.50 -13.84 -3.70
C SER A 146 -3.33 -15.16 -4.49
N LYS A 147 -4.06 -15.30 -5.59
CA LYS A 147 -3.93 -16.43 -6.52
C LYS A 147 -2.51 -16.59 -7.10
N ASN A 148 -1.79 -15.49 -7.22
CA ASN A 148 -0.41 -15.48 -7.73
C ASN A 148 0.62 -15.69 -6.60
N GLY A 149 0.17 -15.98 -5.38
CA GLY A 149 1.05 -16.26 -4.24
C GLY A 149 1.55 -15.02 -3.49
N ILE A 150 1.27 -13.81 -3.97
CA ILE A 150 1.68 -12.57 -3.30
C ILE A 150 0.96 -12.45 -1.95
N PRO A 151 1.69 -12.29 -0.83
CA PRO A 151 1.10 -12.01 0.47
C PRO A 151 0.63 -10.55 0.51
N TYR A 152 -0.63 -10.32 0.89
CA TYR A 152 -1.21 -9.01 1.16
C TYR A 152 -1.65 -8.94 2.62
N ALA A 153 -1.73 -7.74 3.19
CA ALA A 153 -2.43 -7.57 4.45
C ALA A 153 -3.86 -8.12 4.33
N SER A 154 -4.31 -8.95 5.27
CA SER A 154 -5.62 -9.62 5.25
C SER A 154 -6.77 -8.61 5.24
N LEU A 155 -7.95 -9.03 4.76
CA LEU A 155 -9.06 -8.10 4.55
C LEU A 155 -9.41 -7.30 5.81
N VAL A 156 -9.47 -7.97 6.95
CA VAL A 156 -9.75 -7.36 8.26
C VAL A 156 -8.60 -6.46 8.70
N GLN A 157 -7.36 -6.95 8.63
CA GLN A 157 -6.22 -6.19 9.11
C GLN A 157 -5.95 -4.97 8.24
N PHE A 158 -6.18 -5.05 6.93
CA PHE A 158 -6.06 -3.91 6.03
C PHE A 158 -7.12 -2.85 6.33
N ALA A 159 -8.37 -3.24 6.63
CA ALA A 159 -9.39 -2.29 7.09
C ALA A 159 -8.97 -1.56 8.38
N ARG A 160 -8.49 -2.32 9.39
CA ARG A 160 -7.96 -1.78 10.65
C ARG A 160 -6.81 -0.80 10.40
N SER A 161 -5.86 -1.19 9.55
CA SER A 161 -4.71 -0.38 9.14
C SER A 161 -5.11 0.94 8.51
N LEU A 162 -6.02 0.92 7.52
CA LEU A 162 -6.48 2.13 6.83
C LEU A 162 -7.20 3.10 7.79
N LEU A 163 -8.03 2.56 8.69
CA LEU A 163 -8.73 3.34 9.71
C LEU A 163 -7.76 3.99 10.69
N VAL A 164 -6.84 3.23 11.28
CA VAL A 164 -5.88 3.72 12.28
C VAL A 164 -4.93 4.75 11.70
N GLN A 165 -4.55 4.62 10.43
CA GLN A 165 -3.70 5.59 9.74
C GLN A 165 -4.45 6.83 9.22
N HIS A 166 -5.76 6.93 9.43
CA HIS A 166 -6.60 8.02 8.94
C HIS A 166 -6.56 8.20 7.40
N LEU A 167 -6.42 7.09 6.66
CA LEU A 167 -6.35 7.10 5.19
C LEU A 167 -7.77 7.11 4.61
N TRP A 168 -8.55 8.15 4.85
CA TRP A 168 -9.99 8.18 4.54
C TRP A 168 -10.34 8.01 3.06
N ALA A 169 -9.50 8.54 2.16
CA ALA A 169 -9.68 8.28 0.73
C ALA A 169 -9.55 6.78 0.43
N ASP A 170 -8.57 6.13 1.05
CA ASP A 170 -8.28 4.71 0.87
C ASP A 170 -9.31 3.82 1.57
N VAL A 171 -9.84 4.22 2.75
CA VAL A 171 -10.97 3.54 3.40
C VAL A 171 -12.19 3.54 2.47
N SER A 172 -12.50 4.68 1.84
CA SER A 172 -13.61 4.75 0.87
C SER A 172 -13.38 3.84 -0.33
N ASP A 173 -12.16 3.87 -0.89
CA ASP A 173 -11.80 3.06 -2.05
C ASP A 173 -11.78 1.56 -1.73
N PHE A 174 -11.37 1.19 -0.53
CA PHE A 174 -11.39 -0.18 -0.01
C PHE A 174 -12.82 -0.69 0.18
N ILE A 175 -13.68 0.07 0.86
CA ILE A 175 -15.11 -0.23 1.02
C ILE A 175 -15.77 -0.42 -0.34
N ASP A 176 -15.55 0.50 -1.26
CA ASP A 176 -16.15 0.44 -2.59
C ASP A 176 -15.58 -0.71 -3.42
N GLY A 177 -14.29 -1.03 -3.29
CA GLY A 177 -13.62 -2.13 -3.99
C GLY A 177 -14.19 -3.48 -3.62
N MET A 178 -14.34 -3.73 -2.32
CA MET A 178 -14.87 -4.99 -1.78
C MET A 178 -16.40 -5.02 -1.69
N ASP A 179 -17.06 -3.87 -1.85
CA ASP A 179 -18.50 -3.68 -1.63
C ASP A 179 -18.92 -3.96 -0.18
N LEU A 180 -18.10 -3.50 0.78
CA LEU A 180 -18.35 -3.71 2.20
C LEU A 180 -19.48 -2.81 2.70
N ASP A 181 -20.11 -3.22 3.79
CA ASP A 181 -21.21 -2.52 4.45
C ASP A 181 -20.94 -2.35 5.95
N ILE A 182 -21.94 -1.78 6.63
CA ILE A 182 -21.88 -1.53 8.07
C ILE A 182 -21.82 -2.85 8.85
N GLU A 183 -22.67 -3.82 8.51
CA GLU A 183 -22.75 -5.12 9.21
C GLU A 183 -21.46 -5.93 9.09
N TRP A 184 -20.76 -5.83 7.95
CA TRP A 184 -19.43 -6.42 7.81
C TRP A 184 -18.44 -5.76 8.78
N GLY A 185 -18.43 -4.43 8.87
CA GLY A 185 -17.52 -3.71 9.77
C GLY A 185 -17.74 -4.09 11.24
N GLU A 186 -18.99 -4.05 11.69
CA GLU A 186 -19.39 -4.41 13.07
C GLU A 186 -18.94 -5.83 13.46
N ARG A 187 -19.07 -6.79 12.54
CA ARG A 187 -18.73 -8.19 12.81
C ARG A 187 -17.24 -8.48 12.76
N ASN A 188 -16.45 -7.73 11.98
CA ASN A 188 -15.08 -8.13 11.65
C ASN A 188 -14.00 -7.19 12.19
N ILE A 189 -14.26 -5.89 12.30
CA ILE A 189 -13.20 -4.92 12.60
C ILE A 189 -12.79 -4.96 14.06
N GLY A 190 -13.72 -5.26 14.98
CA GLY A 190 -13.44 -5.22 16.43
C GLY A 190 -13.11 -3.80 16.89
N PHE A 191 -14.07 -2.88 16.72
CA PHE A 191 -13.87 -1.44 16.91
C PHE A 191 -13.41 -1.05 18.31
N ASP A 192 -13.90 -1.70 19.36
CA ASP A 192 -13.49 -1.40 20.75
C ASP A 192 -11.98 -1.60 20.93
N THR A 193 -11.47 -2.77 20.53
CA THR A 193 -10.03 -3.06 20.57
C THR A 193 -9.25 -2.13 19.65
N LEU A 194 -9.77 -1.87 18.45
CA LEU A 194 -9.12 -0.98 17.50
C LEU A 194 -8.97 0.45 18.05
N GLN A 195 -9.99 0.94 18.77
CA GLN A 195 -10.01 2.28 19.35
C GLN A 195 -8.93 2.45 20.44
N GLU A 196 -8.69 1.41 21.24
CA GLU A 196 -7.62 1.42 22.24
C GLU A 196 -6.23 1.40 21.58
N GLU A 197 -6.05 0.56 20.56
CA GLU A 197 -4.79 0.43 19.84
C GLU A 197 -4.47 1.68 19.00
N SER A 198 -5.49 2.34 18.45
CA SER A 198 -5.33 3.53 17.60
C SER A 198 -4.73 4.70 18.38
N VAL A 199 -5.06 4.85 19.66
CA VAL A 199 -4.50 5.92 20.51
C VAL A 199 -2.99 5.73 20.67
N LYS A 200 -2.54 4.50 20.96
CA LYS A 200 -1.11 4.20 21.10
C LYS A 200 -0.37 4.39 19.78
N PHE A 201 -0.95 3.91 18.69
CA PHE A 201 -0.38 4.08 17.36
C PHE A 201 -0.25 5.56 16.97
N ALA A 202 -1.30 6.35 17.18
CA ALA A 202 -1.32 7.78 16.88
C ALA A 202 -0.23 8.54 17.65
N GLN A 203 -0.05 8.25 18.94
CA GLN A 203 0.99 8.87 19.76
C GLN A 203 2.40 8.60 19.22
N LEU A 204 2.72 7.32 18.98
CA LEU A 204 4.02 6.92 18.44
C LEU A 204 4.26 7.50 17.04
N ARG A 205 3.23 7.52 16.20
CA ARG A 205 3.32 8.09 14.85
C ARG A 205 3.53 9.61 14.87
N ASP A 206 2.80 10.34 15.71
CA ASP A 206 2.95 11.79 15.86
C ASP A 206 4.36 12.18 16.35
N GLU A 207 4.94 11.40 17.26
CA GLU A 207 6.33 11.60 17.72
C GLU A 207 7.32 11.44 16.56
N ARG A 208 7.15 10.40 15.74
CA ARG A 208 7.99 10.16 14.55
C ARG A 208 7.79 11.22 13.46
N LEU A 209 6.56 11.67 13.22
CA LEU A 209 6.28 12.73 12.26
C LEU A 209 6.98 14.03 12.68
N LYS A 210 6.85 14.41 13.96
CA LYS A 210 7.51 15.60 14.51
C LYS A 210 9.03 15.52 14.41
N SER A 211 9.62 14.36 14.73
CA SER A 211 11.09 14.19 14.67
C SER A 211 11.63 14.25 13.24
N ASN A 212 10.81 13.96 12.24
CA ASN A 212 11.15 14.06 10.81
C ASN A 212 10.71 15.38 10.16
N GLY A 213 10.35 16.40 10.96
CA GLY A 213 9.95 17.72 10.44
C GLY A 213 8.64 17.69 9.64
N CYS A 214 7.84 16.65 9.78
CA CYS A 214 6.53 16.52 9.16
C CYS A 214 5.45 17.12 10.06
N GLY A 215 4.34 17.52 9.45
CA GLY A 215 3.12 17.87 10.21
C GLY A 215 2.69 16.68 11.08
N GLY A 216 2.25 16.99 12.29
CA GLY A 216 1.64 16.04 13.21
C GLY A 216 0.40 16.67 13.84
N GLY A 217 -0.55 15.84 14.25
CA GLY A 217 -1.85 16.33 14.70
C GLY A 217 -2.93 15.27 14.57
N PHE A 218 -2.76 14.14 15.25
CA PHE A 218 -3.83 13.16 15.32
C PHE A 218 -4.95 13.64 16.24
N SER A 219 -6.09 14.00 15.65
CA SER A 219 -7.33 14.20 16.41
C SER A 219 -7.98 12.85 16.68
N PRO A 220 -8.35 12.51 17.94
CA PRO A 220 -9.08 11.28 18.22
C PRO A 220 -10.32 11.15 17.35
N GLN A 221 -10.44 10.05 16.63
CA GLN A 221 -11.63 9.68 15.85
C GLN A 221 -12.30 8.46 16.46
N VAL A 222 -13.62 8.38 16.33
CA VAL A 222 -14.39 7.19 16.70
C VAL A 222 -14.45 6.27 15.49
N MET A 223 -13.61 5.22 15.47
CA MET A 223 -13.40 4.40 14.28
C MET A 223 -14.68 3.73 13.77
N GLU A 224 -15.56 3.32 14.70
CA GLU A 224 -16.86 2.76 14.37
C GLU A 224 -17.75 3.78 13.64
N GLN A 225 -17.81 5.01 14.13
CA GLN A 225 -18.62 6.07 13.53
C GLN A 225 -18.12 6.37 12.12
N ILE A 226 -16.80 6.51 11.95
CA ILE A 226 -16.19 6.73 10.64
C ILE A 226 -16.56 5.59 9.67
N TRP A 227 -16.44 4.34 10.10
CA TRP A 227 -16.83 3.21 9.26
C TRP A 227 -18.31 3.27 8.89
N ARG A 228 -19.22 3.49 9.86
CA ARG A 228 -20.67 3.58 9.63
C ARG A 228 -21.00 4.66 8.59
N GLU A 229 -20.41 5.83 8.73
CA GLU A 229 -20.61 6.95 7.80
C GLU A 229 -20.14 6.59 6.38
N MET A 230 -18.95 6.00 6.26
CA MET A 230 -18.32 5.72 4.96
C MET A 230 -18.90 4.49 4.26
N ALA A 231 -19.34 3.48 5.02
CA ALA A 231 -19.96 2.26 4.51
C ALA A 231 -21.48 2.38 4.29
N SER A 232 -22.09 3.50 4.67
CA SER A 232 -23.51 3.77 4.41
C SER A 232 -23.83 3.73 2.91
N SER A 233 -25.04 3.28 2.58
CA SER A 233 -25.54 3.22 1.20
C SER A 233 -25.53 4.60 0.55
N GLU A 234 -25.86 5.64 1.31
CA GLU A 234 -25.86 7.04 0.87
C GLU A 234 -24.44 7.53 0.56
N ALA A 235 -23.44 7.15 1.36
CA ALA A 235 -22.05 7.50 1.07
C ALA A 235 -21.53 6.74 -0.16
N LYS A 236 -21.82 5.44 -0.27
CA LYS A 236 -21.46 4.62 -1.45
C LYS A 236 -22.06 5.20 -2.74
N GLU A 237 -23.35 5.52 -2.74
CA GLU A 237 -24.03 6.12 -3.90
C GLU A 237 -23.45 7.49 -4.28
N ARG A 238 -23.14 8.34 -3.30
CA ARG A 238 -22.50 9.65 -3.55
C ARG A 238 -21.10 9.53 -4.18
N ARG A 239 -20.39 8.42 -3.93
CA ARG A 239 -19.05 8.18 -4.49
C ARG A 239 -19.08 7.67 -5.93
N ILE A 240 -20.24 7.24 -6.45
CA ILE A 240 -20.40 6.80 -7.83
C ILE A 240 -20.40 8.03 -8.75
N GLU A 241 -19.42 8.06 -9.66
CA GLU A 241 -19.32 9.11 -10.68
C GLU A 241 -20.63 9.19 -11.49
N PRO A 242 -21.10 10.39 -11.88
CA PRO A 242 -22.36 10.56 -12.62
C PRO A 242 -22.46 9.66 -13.85
N MET A 243 -21.36 9.49 -14.58
CA MET A 243 -21.31 8.64 -15.76
C MET A 243 -21.43 7.14 -15.46
N LYS A 244 -21.14 6.69 -14.24
CA LYS A 244 -21.20 5.27 -13.83
C LYS A 244 -22.54 4.87 -13.21
N LYS A 245 -23.42 5.83 -12.90
CA LYS A 245 -24.73 5.57 -12.29
C LYS A 245 -25.56 4.57 -13.10
N GLY A 246 -26.23 3.65 -12.42
CA GLY A 246 -27.01 2.57 -13.01
C GLY A 246 -26.19 1.43 -13.64
N ARG A 247 -24.85 1.52 -13.64
CA ARG A 247 -23.95 0.47 -14.16
C ARG A 247 -23.05 -0.14 -13.09
N TYR A 248 -23.01 0.47 -11.90
CA TYR A 248 -22.09 0.15 -10.82
C TYR A 248 -22.85 0.09 -9.48
N PHE A 249 -22.46 -0.85 -8.60
CA PHE A 249 -22.92 -0.96 -7.20
C PHE A 249 -22.21 0.05 -6.30
N THR A 250 -20.93 0.32 -6.60
CA THR A 250 -20.05 1.24 -5.88
C THR A 250 -19.14 1.97 -6.87
N ARG A 251 -18.27 2.88 -6.42
CA ARG A 251 -17.30 3.55 -7.31
C ARG A 251 -16.49 2.58 -8.18
N TRP A 252 -16.16 1.40 -7.63
CA TRP A 252 -15.25 0.43 -8.25
C TRP A 252 -15.91 -0.85 -8.74
N ARG A 253 -17.12 -1.20 -8.26
CA ARG A 253 -17.78 -2.47 -8.59
C ARG A 253 -18.90 -2.30 -9.61
N ARG A 254 -18.72 -2.95 -10.76
CA ARG A 254 -19.73 -3.02 -11.84
C ARG A 254 -20.84 -3.99 -11.47
N ILE A 255 -22.08 -3.64 -11.80
CA ILE A 255 -23.25 -4.51 -11.58
C ILE A 255 -23.08 -5.86 -12.30
N LYS A 256 -22.50 -5.84 -13.50
CA LYS A 256 -22.27 -7.03 -14.33
C LYS A 256 -21.06 -7.87 -13.93
N SER A 257 -20.35 -7.52 -12.85
CA SER A 257 -19.18 -8.27 -12.38
C SER A 257 -19.18 -8.33 -10.84
N PRO A 258 -20.16 -9.05 -10.27
CA PRO A 258 -20.41 -9.10 -8.83
C PRO A 258 -19.37 -9.95 -8.09
N GLU A 259 -18.60 -10.80 -8.78
CA GLU A 259 -17.59 -11.66 -8.14
C GLU A 259 -16.58 -10.88 -7.28
N ASP A 260 -16.12 -11.55 -6.22
CA ASP A 260 -15.10 -11.04 -5.31
C ASP A 260 -13.85 -10.66 -6.13
N PRO A 261 -13.36 -9.41 -6.01
CA PRO A 261 -12.29 -8.90 -6.85
C PRO A 261 -10.94 -9.62 -6.62
N ARG A 262 -10.77 -10.32 -5.51
CA ARG A 262 -9.58 -11.14 -5.19
C ARG A 262 -9.56 -12.45 -5.97
N THR A 263 -10.72 -12.89 -6.45
CA THR A 263 -10.86 -14.13 -7.24
C THR A 263 -10.57 -13.92 -8.73
N LYS A 264 -10.45 -12.66 -9.17
CA LYS A 264 -10.18 -12.34 -10.57
C LYS A 264 -8.72 -12.61 -10.91
N ASP A 265 -8.50 -13.19 -12.08
CA ASP A 265 -7.19 -13.26 -12.70
C ASP A 265 -6.89 -11.89 -13.32
N ARG A 266 -6.29 -11.01 -12.52
CA ARG A 266 -5.91 -9.67 -12.94
C ARG A 266 -4.56 -9.33 -12.34
N PRO A 267 -3.72 -8.59 -13.08
CA PRO A 267 -2.47 -8.09 -12.54
C PRO A 267 -2.79 -6.98 -11.52
N VAL A 268 -2.73 -7.37 -10.25
CA VAL A 268 -2.99 -6.52 -9.08
C VAL A 268 -1.85 -5.56 -8.80
#